data_AF-A0A4Q0VXP5-F1
#
_entry.id   AF-A0A4Q0VXP5-F1
#
_cell.length_a   1.000
_cell.length_b   1.000
_cell.length_c   1.000
_cell.angle_alpha   90.00
_cell.angle_beta   90.00
_cell.angle_gamma   90.00
#
_symmetry.space_group_name_H-M   'P 1'
#
loop_
_entity.id
_entity.type
_entity.pdbx_description
1 polymer ?
#
loop_
_entity_poly.entity_id
_entity_poly.type
_entity_poly.pdbx_seq_one_letter_code
_entity_poly.pdbx_strand_id
1 'polypeptide(L)'
;MKKVKVFLGIGMVISIIVLSYQLVEANTKIQSYKEKEVSAFSFAILNYSNVLSSIAMTLADYNEDFTEGERVLYERLLSSHGYRLNHIGRELTSLRQLYPEDLIYEQYVYFIEHLLFHTKRNFPESRRHEIGEVILEYSDQIRIFSFDTKKLLSNDIEMRRLLDLISAMNEDVSKFVY
;
A
#
# COMPACT_ATOMS: atom_id res chain seq x y z
N MET A 1 -23.68 41.32 -44.56
CA MET A 1 -22.61 41.19 -43.53
C MET A 1 -23.13 41.11 -42.09
N LYS A 2 -24.10 41.94 -41.63
CA LYS A 2 -24.63 41.89 -40.24
C LYS A 2 -25.19 40.52 -39.82
N LYS A 3 -26.04 39.89 -40.65
CA LYS A 3 -26.64 38.57 -40.35
C LYS A 3 -25.61 37.45 -40.15
N VAL A 4 -24.56 37.41 -40.98
CA VAL A 4 -23.47 36.44 -40.87
C VAL A 4 -22.70 36.60 -39.56
N LYS A 5 -22.44 37.83 -39.11
CA LYS A 5 -21.81 38.10 -37.81
C LYS A 5 -22.67 37.64 -36.63
N VAL A 6 -24.00 37.78 -36.73
CA VAL A 6 -24.95 37.30 -35.70
C VAL A 6 -24.96 35.77 -35.63
N PHE A 7 -25.00 35.07 -36.78
CA PHE A 7 -24.91 33.60 -36.81
C PHE A 7 -23.58 33.07 -36.26
N LEU A 8 -22.46 33.73 -36.57
CA LEU A 8 -21.15 33.38 -35.99
C LEU A 8 -21.10 33.60 -34.47
N GLY A 9 -21.70 34.69 -33.97
CA GLY A 9 -21.80 34.96 -32.54
C GLY A 9 -22.62 33.90 -31.81
N ILE A 10 -23.78 33.50 -32.36
CA ILE A 10 -24.62 32.44 -31.79
C ILE A 10 -23.86 31.10 -31.81
N GLY A 11 -23.18 30.77 -32.92
CA GLY A 11 -22.37 29.56 -33.03
C GLY A 11 -21.27 29.50 -31.96
N MET A 12 -20.52 30.59 -31.74
CA MET A 12 -19.51 30.66 -30.68
C MET A 12 -20.10 30.44 -29.28
N VAL A 13 -21.25 31.06 -28.97
CA VAL A 13 -21.90 30.89 -27.67
C VAL A 13 -22.31 29.43 -27.45
N ILE A 14 -22.88 28.77 -28.46
CA ILE A 14 -23.23 27.34 -28.39
C ILE A 14 -21.97 26.48 -28.18
N SER A 15 -20.89 26.75 -28.92
CA SER A 15 -19.63 26.02 -28.76
C SER A 15 -19.04 26.18 -27.35
N ILE A 16 -19.07 27.38 -26.77
CA ILE A 16 -18.60 27.61 -25.39
C ILE A 16 -19.44 26.81 -24.38
N ILE A 17 -20.77 26.76 -24.56
CA ILE A 17 -21.67 25.99 -23.68
C ILE A 17 -21.34 24.50 -23.77
N VAL A 18 -21.19 23.96 -24.99
CA VAL A 18 -20.85 22.54 -25.21
C VAL A 18 -19.49 22.19 -24.60
N LEU A 19 -18.47 23.01 -24.83
CA LEU A 19 -17.13 22.81 -24.25
C LEU A 19 -17.15 22.90 -22.72
N SER A 20 -17.92 23.83 -22.16
CA SER A 20 -18.06 23.97 -20.71
C SER A 20 -18.73 22.75 -20.09
N TYR A 21 -19.77 22.21 -20.74
CA TYR A 21 -20.42 20.98 -20.30
C TYR A 21 -19.46 19.78 -20.36
N GLN A 22 -18.73 19.61 -21.46
CA GLN A 22 -17.72 18.55 -21.61
C GLN A 22 -16.61 18.66 -20.56
N LEU A 23 -16.17 19.89 -20.22
CA LEU A 23 -15.18 20.14 -19.19
C LEU A 23 -15.69 19.73 -17.79
N VAL A 24 -16.93 20.09 -17.45
CA VAL A 24 -17.55 19.70 -16.18
C VAL A 24 -17.71 18.18 -16.08
N GLU A 25 -18.16 17.53 -17.16
CA GLU A 25 -18.29 16.08 -17.20
C GLU A 25 -16.94 15.38 -17.06
N ALA A 26 -15.91 15.86 -17.77
CA ALA A 26 -14.55 15.34 -17.67
C ALA A 26 -14.00 15.51 -16.25
N ASN A 27 -14.16 16.69 -15.64
CA ASN A 27 -13.74 16.95 -14.26
C ASN A 27 -14.45 16.04 -13.26
N THR A 28 -15.75 15.79 -13.46
CA THR A 28 -16.52 14.88 -12.60
C THR A 28 -16.01 13.44 -12.71
N LYS A 29 -15.73 12.98 -13.93
CA LYS A 29 -15.13 11.66 -14.16
C LYS A 29 -13.75 11.54 -13.51
N ILE A 30 -12.88 12.54 -13.70
CA ILE A 30 -11.56 12.59 -13.07
C ILE A 30 -11.69 12.49 -11.55
N GLN A 31 -12.58 13.29 -10.94
CA GLN A 31 -12.78 13.27 -9.50
C GLN A 31 -13.25 11.89 -8.99
N SER A 32 -14.18 11.24 -9.71
CA SER A 32 -14.63 9.88 -9.36
C SER A 32 -13.51 8.84 -9.45
N TYR A 33 -12.65 8.92 -10.47
CA TYR A 33 -11.49 8.04 -10.58
C TYR A 33 -10.51 8.24 -9.42
N LYS A 34 -10.22 9.50 -9.06
CA LYS A 34 -9.37 9.83 -7.90
C LYS A 34 -9.93 9.25 -6.61
N GLU A 35 -11.24 9.37 -6.37
CA GLU A 35 -11.87 8.82 -5.16
C GLU A 35 -11.79 7.29 -5.07
N LYS A 36 -12.00 6.60 -6.21
CA LYS A 36 -11.88 5.13 -6.26
C LYS A 36 -10.45 4.67 -5.98
N GLU A 37 -9.49 5.37 -6.55
CA GLU A 37 -8.07 5.08 -6.34
C GLU A 37 -7.66 5.33 -4.89
N VAL A 38 -8.15 6.42 -4.29
CA VAL A 38 -7.95 6.69 -2.87
C VAL A 38 -8.48 5.56 -1.99
N SER A 39 -9.69 5.09 -2.30
CA SER A 39 -10.28 3.96 -1.59
C SER A 39 -9.47 2.67 -1.76
N ALA A 40 -9.04 2.36 -2.99
CA ALA A 40 -8.25 1.16 -3.28
C ALA A 40 -6.90 1.18 -2.57
N PHE A 41 -6.21 2.32 -2.57
CA PHE A 41 -4.95 2.50 -1.86
C PHE A 41 -5.14 2.36 -0.34
N SER A 42 -6.17 3.01 0.20
CA SER A 42 -6.56 2.90 1.62
C SER A 42 -6.77 1.47 2.06
N PHE A 43 -7.47 0.70 1.24
CA PHE A 43 -7.73 -0.70 1.48
C PHE A 43 -6.45 -1.53 1.41
N ALA A 44 -5.58 -1.27 0.44
CA ALA A 44 -4.28 -1.94 0.34
C ALA A 44 -3.38 -1.68 1.55
N ILE A 45 -3.31 -0.43 2.06
CA ILE A 45 -2.55 -0.11 3.28
C ILE A 45 -3.15 -0.74 4.53
N LEU A 46 -4.48 -0.74 4.66
CA LEU A 46 -5.14 -1.44 5.75
C LEU A 46 -4.80 -2.94 5.73
N ASN A 47 -4.91 -3.57 4.56
CA ASN A 47 -4.56 -4.97 4.39
C ASN A 47 -3.10 -5.24 4.70
N TYR A 48 -2.19 -4.35 4.26
CA TYR A 48 -0.78 -4.44 4.57
C TYR A 48 -0.54 -4.44 6.08
N SER A 49 -1.09 -3.46 6.81
CA SER A 49 -0.97 -3.40 8.27
C SER A 49 -1.53 -4.64 8.96
N ASN A 50 -2.66 -5.18 8.50
CA ASN A 50 -3.27 -6.38 9.07
C ASN A 50 -2.43 -7.64 8.81
N VAL A 51 -1.81 -7.74 7.63
CA VAL A 51 -0.91 -8.86 7.32
C VAL A 51 0.37 -8.76 8.14
N LEU A 52 0.96 -7.57 8.30
CA LEU A 52 2.10 -7.34 9.19
C LEU A 52 1.77 -7.75 10.63
N SER A 53 0.63 -7.32 11.16
CA SER A 53 0.18 -7.73 12.50
C SER A 53 0.02 -9.25 12.63
N SER A 54 -0.51 -9.92 11.60
CA SER A 54 -0.62 -11.40 11.58
C SER A 54 0.75 -12.09 11.55
N ILE A 55 1.71 -11.54 10.79
CA ILE A 55 3.10 -12.02 10.75
C ILE A 55 3.72 -11.88 12.13
N ALA A 56 3.58 -10.71 12.76
CA ALA A 56 4.09 -10.44 14.09
C ALA A 56 3.57 -11.43 15.13
N MET A 57 2.25 -11.64 15.16
CA MET A 57 1.63 -12.63 16.05
C MET A 57 2.17 -14.03 15.79
N THR A 58 2.26 -14.42 14.51
CA THR A 58 2.81 -15.74 14.15
C THR A 58 4.25 -15.87 14.64
N LEU A 59 5.10 -14.87 14.42
CA LEU A 59 6.49 -14.89 14.88
C LEU A 59 6.61 -14.98 16.40
N ALA A 60 5.75 -14.27 17.13
CA ALA A 60 5.68 -14.30 18.60
C ALA A 60 5.18 -15.64 19.15
N ASP A 61 4.35 -16.37 18.40
CA ASP A 61 3.85 -17.69 18.79
C ASP A 61 4.87 -18.81 18.56
N TYR A 62 6.04 -18.54 17.95
CA TYR A 62 7.06 -19.57 17.74
C TYR A 62 7.56 -20.15 19.06
N ASN A 63 7.71 -21.47 19.10
CA ASN A 63 8.28 -22.18 20.22
C ASN A 63 9.32 -23.21 19.73
N GLU A 64 10.50 -23.24 20.35
CA GLU A 64 11.57 -24.20 20.00
C GLU A 64 11.17 -25.67 20.25
N ASP A 65 10.30 -25.91 21.23
CA ASP A 65 9.79 -27.23 21.61
C ASP A 65 8.65 -27.74 20.71
N PHE A 66 8.29 -27.02 19.65
CA PHE A 66 7.31 -27.49 18.68
C PHE A 66 7.66 -28.89 18.16
N THR A 67 6.65 -29.75 18.16
CA THR A 67 6.69 -31.02 17.43
C THR A 67 6.90 -30.74 15.94
N GLU A 68 7.36 -31.76 15.20
CA GLU A 68 7.59 -31.60 13.76
C GLU A 68 6.31 -31.19 13.01
N GLY A 69 5.15 -31.69 13.44
CA GLY A 69 3.86 -31.30 12.85
C GLY A 69 3.53 -29.82 13.08
N GLU A 70 3.74 -29.31 14.29
CA GLU A 70 3.52 -27.89 14.64
C GLU A 70 4.50 -26.99 13.89
N ARG A 71 5.77 -27.39 13.80
CA ARG A 71 6.78 -26.66 13.03
C ARG A 71 6.41 -26.54 11.55
N VAL A 72 5.89 -27.62 10.94
CA VAL A 72 5.41 -27.59 9.55
C VAL A 72 4.21 -26.65 9.39
N LEU A 73 3.25 -26.68 10.32
CA LEU A 73 2.08 -25.79 10.28
C LEU A 73 2.49 -24.32 10.43
N TYR A 74 3.38 -24.03 11.37
CA TYR A 74 3.96 -22.71 11.58
C TYR A 74 4.65 -22.17 10.32
N GLU A 75 5.53 -22.97 9.69
CA GLU A 75 6.24 -22.57 8.48
C GLU A 75 5.30 -22.35 7.29
N ARG A 76 4.21 -23.14 7.19
CA ARG A 76 3.15 -22.92 6.20
C ARG A 76 2.37 -21.64 6.46
N LEU A 77 2.10 -21.31 7.72
CA LEU A 77 1.39 -20.09 8.09
C LEU A 77 2.21 -18.84 7.71
N LEU A 78 3.50 -18.81 8.06
CA LEU A 78 4.40 -17.74 7.65
C LEU A 78 4.50 -17.62 6.12
N SER A 79 4.59 -18.74 5.40
CA SER A 79 4.60 -18.73 3.94
C SER A 79 3.30 -18.17 3.35
N SER A 80 2.15 -18.51 3.94
CA SER A 80 0.84 -17.96 3.56
C SER A 80 0.81 -16.43 3.74
N HIS A 81 1.36 -15.92 4.84
CA HIS A 81 1.49 -14.48 5.05
C HIS A 81 2.40 -13.82 4.02
N GLY A 82 3.53 -14.45 3.67
CA GLY A 82 4.42 -13.98 2.60
C GLY A 82 3.69 -13.84 1.26
N TYR A 83 2.84 -14.79 0.88
CA TYR A 83 2.08 -14.72 -0.38
C TYR A 83 1.06 -13.57 -0.35
N ARG A 84 0.44 -13.33 0.79
CA ARG A 84 -0.49 -12.20 0.98
C ARG A 84 0.25 -10.86 0.86
N LEU A 85 1.45 -10.74 1.45
CA LEU A 85 2.29 -9.55 1.28
C LEU A 85 2.65 -9.31 -0.19
N ASN A 86 3.11 -10.35 -0.90
CA ASN A 86 3.44 -10.23 -2.32
C ASN A 86 2.25 -9.74 -3.15
N HIS A 87 1.06 -10.28 -2.87
CA HIS A 87 -0.17 -9.86 -3.54
C HIS A 87 -0.45 -8.37 -3.31
N ILE A 88 -0.35 -7.89 -2.06
CA ILE A 88 -0.54 -6.47 -1.72
C ILE A 88 0.50 -5.58 -2.41
N GLY A 89 1.77 -6.00 -2.46
CA GLY A 89 2.82 -5.28 -3.18
C GLY A 89 2.50 -5.09 -4.68
N ARG A 90 1.92 -6.12 -5.32
CA ARG A 90 1.45 -6.04 -6.71
C ARG A 90 0.23 -5.13 -6.86
N GLU A 91 -0.73 -5.19 -5.94
CA GLU A 91 -1.90 -4.30 -5.93
C GLU A 91 -1.45 -2.83 -5.86
N LEU A 92 -0.58 -2.48 -4.89
CA LEU A 92 -0.02 -1.14 -4.74
C LEU A 92 0.74 -0.67 -5.99
N THR A 93 1.52 -1.56 -6.60
CA THR A 93 2.27 -1.25 -7.84
C THR A 93 1.35 -1.04 -9.05
N SER A 94 0.22 -1.75 -9.12
CA SER A 94 -0.77 -1.54 -10.19
C SER A 94 -1.51 -0.22 -10.06
N LEU A 95 -1.78 0.23 -8.83
CA LEU A 95 -2.33 1.56 -8.55
C LEU A 95 -1.37 2.68 -8.99
N ARG A 96 -0.05 2.47 -8.90
CA ARG A 96 0.96 3.43 -9.39
C ARG A 96 0.84 3.73 -10.89
N GLN A 97 0.40 2.79 -11.73
CA GLN A 97 0.37 3.02 -13.18
C GLN A 97 -0.54 4.20 -13.61
N LEU A 98 -1.34 4.74 -12.69
CA LEU A 98 -2.21 5.91 -12.88
C LEU A 98 -1.60 7.23 -12.35
N TYR A 99 -0.60 7.17 -11.45
CA TYR A 99 0.20 8.33 -10.96
C TYR A 99 1.69 8.09 -11.20
N PRO A 100 2.31 8.74 -12.22
CA PRO A 100 3.59 8.33 -12.80
C PRO A 100 4.85 8.65 -11.96
N GLU A 101 4.76 8.91 -10.66
CA GLU A 101 5.95 9.14 -9.84
C GLU A 101 6.69 7.82 -9.49
N ASP A 102 8.02 7.91 -9.36
CA ASP A 102 9.03 6.84 -9.33
C ASP A 102 8.97 5.85 -8.13
N LEU A 103 7.88 5.78 -7.38
CA LEU A 103 7.78 4.97 -6.16
C LEU A 103 7.57 3.48 -6.48
N ILE A 104 8.53 2.60 -6.17
CA ILE A 104 8.36 1.15 -6.35
C ILE A 104 7.90 0.52 -5.03
N TYR A 105 6.59 0.51 -4.76
CA TYR A 105 6.01 -0.07 -3.54
C TYR A 105 6.42 -1.52 -3.29
N GLU A 106 6.59 -2.31 -4.36
CA GLU A 106 7.08 -3.68 -4.27
C GLU A 106 8.42 -3.77 -3.53
N GLN A 107 9.32 -2.79 -3.68
CA GLN A 107 10.62 -2.78 -2.97
C GLN A 107 10.46 -2.63 -1.46
N TYR A 108 9.49 -1.84 -1.01
CA TYR A 108 9.23 -1.61 0.42
C TYR A 108 8.64 -2.86 1.10
N VAL A 109 7.81 -3.62 0.39
CA VAL A 109 7.18 -4.85 0.89
C VAL A 109 8.12 -6.06 0.77
N TYR A 110 9.01 -6.05 -0.23
CA TYR A 110 9.87 -7.17 -0.57
C TYR A 110 10.77 -7.64 0.58
N PHE A 111 11.24 -6.74 1.44
CA PHE A 111 12.15 -7.12 2.53
C PHE A 111 11.52 -8.13 3.49
N ILE A 112 10.32 -7.84 4.01
CA ILE A 112 9.60 -8.76 4.90
C ILE A 112 9.18 -10.02 4.14
N GLU A 113 8.73 -9.89 2.88
CA GLU A 113 8.44 -11.06 2.04
C GLU A 113 9.67 -11.99 1.90
N HIS A 114 10.84 -11.42 1.65
CA HIS A 114 12.08 -12.15 1.49
C HIS A 114 12.54 -12.78 2.82
N LEU A 115 12.38 -12.05 3.92
CA LEU A 115 12.61 -12.58 5.28
C LEU A 115 11.79 -13.85 5.51
N LEU A 116 10.51 -13.82 5.12
CA LEU A 116 9.65 -14.98 5.18
C LEU A 116 10.16 -16.04 4.20
N PHE A 117 10.16 -15.87 2.89
CA PHE A 117 10.39 -17.01 2.00
C PHE A 117 11.82 -17.56 1.91
N HIS A 118 12.85 -16.73 2.05
CA HIS A 118 14.18 -17.04 1.51
C HIS A 118 15.32 -17.01 2.53
N THR A 119 15.09 -16.40 3.69
CA THR A 119 16.10 -16.39 4.74
C THR A 119 16.05 -17.74 5.45
N LYS A 120 17.18 -18.44 5.60
CA LYS A 120 17.23 -19.64 6.46
C LYS A 120 16.85 -19.20 7.87
N ARG A 121 15.58 -19.42 8.25
CA ARG A 121 14.99 -18.93 9.51
C ARG A 121 15.48 -19.73 10.72
N ASN A 122 16.78 -20.02 10.81
CA ASN A 122 17.36 -20.62 12.01
C ASN A 122 17.66 -19.52 13.05
N PHE A 123 16.69 -18.61 13.24
CA PHE A 123 16.72 -17.67 14.35
C PHE A 123 16.27 -18.40 15.61
N PRO A 124 16.94 -18.17 16.75
CA PRO A 124 16.45 -18.64 18.05
C PRO A 124 15.08 -18.01 18.33
N GLU A 125 14.30 -18.65 19.21
CA GLU A 125 12.96 -18.21 19.59
C GLU A 125 12.92 -16.73 19.97
N SER A 126 13.85 -16.29 20.83
CA SER A 126 13.93 -14.89 21.28
C SER A 126 14.05 -13.90 20.12
N ARG A 127 14.88 -14.20 19.11
CA ARG A 127 15.01 -13.32 17.93
C ARG A 127 13.75 -13.28 17.08
N ARG A 128 12.99 -14.38 17.00
CA ARG A 128 11.72 -14.38 16.26
C ARG A 128 10.70 -13.50 16.96
N HIS A 129 10.63 -13.59 18.29
CA HIS A 129 9.76 -12.74 19.10
C HIS A 129 10.14 -11.26 18.96
N GLU A 130 11.42 -10.91 19.05
CA GLU A 130 11.91 -9.54 18.86
C GLU A 130 11.55 -8.97 17.48
N ILE A 131 11.73 -9.76 16.40
CA ILE A 131 11.30 -9.35 15.05
C ILE A 131 9.78 -9.15 15.02
N GLY A 132 9.02 -10.04 15.66
CA GLY A 132 7.57 -9.95 15.76
C GLY A 132 7.12 -8.65 16.45
N GLU A 133 7.75 -8.29 17.57
CA GLU A 133 7.45 -7.05 18.31
C GLU A 133 7.68 -5.80 17.45
N VAL A 134 8.82 -5.72 16.76
CA VAL A 134 9.13 -4.60 15.85
C VAL A 134 8.08 -4.50 14.75
N ILE A 135 7.76 -5.61 14.07
CA ILE A 135 6.75 -5.61 13.01
C ILE A 135 5.38 -5.19 13.55
N LEU A 136 5.01 -5.60 14.77
CA LEU A 136 3.73 -5.25 15.38
C LEU A 136 3.64 -3.74 15.62
N GLU A 137 4.68 -3.15 16.23
CA GLU A 137 4.73 -1.71 16.51
C GLU A 137 4.53 -0.88 15.23
N TYR A 138 5.29 -1.19 14.18
CA TYR A 138 5.17 -0.49 12.92
C TYR A 138 3.84 -0.77 12.22
N SER A 139 3.26 -1.98 12.37
CA SER A 139 1.94 -2.28 11.79
C SER A 139 0.84 -1.37 12.33
N ASP A 140 0.85 -1.07 13.63
CA ASP A 140 -0.13 -0.17 14.24
C ASP A 140 0.07 1.28 13.82
N GLN A 141 1.33 1.72 13.68
CA GLN A 141 1.64 3.05 13.15
C GLN A 141 1.21 3.20 11.67
N ILE A 142 1.46 2.19 10.84
CA ILE A 142 1.04 2.15 9.43
C ILE A 142 -0.49 2.17 9.33
N ARG A 143 -1.19 1.46 10.22
CA ARG A 143 -2.65 1.36 10.20
C ARG A 143 -3.32 2.74 10.31
N ILE A 144 -2.72 3.71 11.02
CA ILE A 144 -3.27 5.08 11.14
C ILE A 144 -3.48 5.72 9.77
N PHE A 145 -2.56 5.49 8.82
CA PHE A 145 -2.65 6.03 7.47
C PHE A 145 -3.82 5.49 6.66
N SER A 146 -4.36 4.31 7.03
CA SER A 146 -5.53 3.74 6.37
C SER A 146 -6.85 4.45 6.69
N PHE A 147 -6.89 5.28 7.74
CA PHE A 147 -8.11 5.99 8.16
C PHE A 147 -8.20 7.44 7.67
N ASP A 148 -7.08 8.02 7.20
CA ASP A 148 -7.02 9.39 6.66
C ASP A 148 -6.43 9.46 5.24
N THR A 149 -6.97 8.63 4.34
CA THR A 149 -6.41 8.44 3.00
C THR A 149 -6.69 9.53 1.99
N LYS A 150 -7.72 10.34 2.22
CA LYS A 150 -7.92 11.58 1.45
C LYS A 150 -6.74 12.53 1.63
N LYS A 151 -6.19 12.62 2.83
CA LYS A 151 -5.00 13.42 3.12
C LYS A 151 -3.74 12.77 2.54
N LEU A 152 -3.65 11.44 2.56
CA LEU A 152 -2.45 10.72 2.09
C LEU A 152 -2.14 10.89 0.60
N LEU A 153 -3.16 10.84 -0.25
CA LEU A 153 -2.99 10.88 -1.70
C LEU A 153 -3.09 12.28 -2.31
N SER A 154 -3.56 13.25 -1.52
CA SER A 154 -3.49 14.67 -1.90
C SER A 154 -2.23 15.35 -1.36
N ASN A 155 -1.40 14.64 -0.59
CA ASN A 155 -0.24 15.18 0.09
C ASN A 155 0.96 14.22 0.00
N ASP A 156 1.88 14.52 -0.92
CA ASP A 156 3.12 13.77 -1.10
C ASP A 156 3.94 13.61 0.19
N ILE A 157 3.79 14.54 1.15
CA ILE A 157 4.45 14.45 2.46
C ILE A 157 3.91 13.25 3.25
N GLU A 158 2.60 13.02 3.27
CA GLU A 158 2.02 11.92 4.04
C GLU A 158 2.33 10.57 3.38
N MET A 159 2.40 10.51 2.05
CA MET A 159 2.89 9.33 1.33
C MET A 159 4.36 9.04 1.66
N ARG A 160 5.22 10.06 1.64
CA ARG A 160 6.63 9.92 2.05
C ARG A 160 6.75 9.43 3.48
N ARG A 161 5.97 9.98 4.42
CA ARG A 161 5.96 9.53 5.82
C ARG A 161 5.57 8.05 5.96
N LEU A 162 4.59 7.57 5.21
CA LEU A 162 4.23 6.15 5.19
C LEU A 162 5.41 5.30 4.68
N LEU A 163 6.05 5.71 3.59
CA LEU A 163 7.19 4.97 3.02
C LEU A 163 8.42 5.01 3.93
N ASP A 164 8.70 6.14 4.56
CA ASP A 164 9.77 6.29 5.55
C ASP A 164 9.52 5.37 6.75
N LEU A 165 8.26 5.23 7.18
CA LEU A 165 7.88 4.32 8.25
C LEU A 165 8.11 2.85 7.86
N ILE A 166 7.78 2.45 6.63
CA ILE A 166 8.05 1.10 6.14
C ILE A 166 9.56 0.84 5.99
N SER A 167 10.32 1.83 5.51
CA SER A 167 11.77 1.75 5.44
C SER A 167 12.41 1.59 6.82
N ALA A 168 11.96 2.38 7.80
CA ALA A 168 12.44 2.30 9.17
C ALA A 168 12.15 0.92 9.80
N MET A 169 10.95 0.38 9.57
CA MET A 169 10.63 -1.00 9.96
C MET A 169 11.60 -2.01 9.35
N ASN A 170 11.85 -1.92 8.04
CA ASN A 170 12.78 -2.83 7.36
C ASN A 170 14.21 -2.72 7.92
N GLU A 171 14.66 -1.50 8.20
CA GLU A 171 15.96 -1.24 8.83
C GLU A 171 16.04 -1.85 10.23
N ASP A 172 15.02 -1.64 11.07
CA ASP A 172 14.97 -2.17 12.43
C ASP A 172 14.94 -3.70 12.44
N VAL A 173 14.13 -4.33 11.58
CA VAL A 173 14.10 -5.79 11.44
C VAL A 173 15.44 -6.33 10.93
N SER A 174 16.13 -5.61 10.03
CA SER A 174 17.41 -6.06 9.47
C SER A 174 18.51 -6.25 10.53
N LYS A 175 18.44 -5.50 11.64
CA LYS A 175 19.37 -5.61 12.78
C LYS A 175 19.33 -6.98 13.47
N PHE A 176 18.24 -7.73 13.29
CA PHE A 176 18.05 -9.07 13.86
C PHE A 176 18.35 -10.18 12.85
N VAL A 177 18.52 -9.86 11.57
CA VAL A 177 18.69 -10.85 10.49
C VAL A 177 20.17 -11.01 10.11
N TYR A 178 20.93 -9.92 10.16
CA TYR A 178 22.38 -9.88 9.92
C TYR A 178 23.18 -9.89 11.23
#